data_AF-A0A9E3F605-F1
#
_entry.id   AF-A0A9E3F605-F1
#
_cell.length_a   1.000
_cell.length_b   1.000
_cell.length_c   1.000
_cell.angle_alpha   90.00
_cell.angle_beta   90.00
_cell.angle_gamma   90.00
#
_symmetry.space_group_name_H-M   'P 1'
#
loop_
_entity.id
_entity.type
_entity.pdbx_description
1 polymer ?
#
loop_
_entity_poly.entity_id
_entity_poly.type
_entity_poly.pdbx_seq_one_letter_code
_entity_poly.pdbx_strand_id
1 'polypeptide(L)'
;MPDAMPLPPPSTESDLRALHAFADRNPELERLEGILAQFNLFEAIGVVRHELRHSDFLAFLLNPNQNHGLADALLKRFLQEVAPDDFHGWDFKAVDVRREWHNIDILLLDERQRFVLLIENKIDTGEHSGQLQRYYDAVQREWPGYELLALYLTPNGDDPTHPDFIAVDYGVVCRAVETVNADLQPRLDPGVHLLLTHYAQMLRRHIMTDTEVADLCRSIYAKHRRALDLIVEHKPGPGDDLSDIAMRLFAHDSGWIYSGKHGFDRGRGDAWANCLPVKWKSHSFLSLLFCQLRLSAAALDFTINIWNGNGNPYNDRLQLWEMAKRFGWPVKPLREGNNQTEIYRQTILRVSNTESDDADWEDRVEQHWRTFLDQQYRTVETLLRAETWKAPLPVTQIGVGKFVEGIIATDASFISYAVGKRYRYVTFDLKEWEKSSRYRHNQEHEDGSWPLYFCVKNEEQSLDVCLFIGLGDPASLAKLLELARRQNFTSCPKKAKNWHPLSTVPLLSASDYGKTQEEAETLISERWATFLRDELPRMARAIRDEPWLWQMP
;
A
#
# COMPACT_ATOMS: atom_id res chain seq x y z
N MET A 1 -16.28 17.07 33.03
CA MET A 1 -16.98 17.19 31.76
C MET A 1 -16.12 18.03 30.85
N PRO A 2 -15.51 17.48 29.79
CA PRO A 2 -14.90 18.32 28.78
C PRO A 2 -16.01 18.80 27.82
N ASP A 3 -16.00 20.10 27.56
CA ASP A 3 -16.90 20.80 26.66
C ASP A 3 -16.97 20.10 25.30
N ALA A 4 -18.20 19.82 24.86
CA ALA A 4 -18.48 19.46 23.48
C ALA A 4 -17.93 20.57 22.58
N MET A 5 -17.13 20.20 21.57
CA MET A 5 -16.77 21.14 20.51
C MET A 5 -18.07 21.72 19.93
N PRO A 6 -18.14 23.04 19.68
CA PRO A 6 -19.32 23.62 19.08
C PRO A 6 -19.51 22.99 17.70
N LEU A 7 -20.72 22.46 17.47
CA LEU A 7 -21.16 22.03 16.15
C LEU A 7 -20.90 23.18 15.15
N PRO A 8 -20.47 22.88 13.92
CA PRO A 8 -20.29 23.91 12.89
C PRO A 8 -21.61 24.71 12.74
N PRO A 9 -21.53 26.02 12.41
CA PRO A 9 -22.72 26.87 12.39
C PRO A 9 -23.78 26.29 11.45
N PRO A 10 -25.08 26.42 11.81
CA PRO A 10 -26.15 25.93 10.96
C PRO A 10 -26.02 26.56 9.58
N SER A 11 -26.21 25.72 8.56
CA SER A 11 -26.30 26.13 7.16
C SER A 11 -27.19 27.36 7.04
N THR A 12 -26.77 28.33 6.22
CA THR A 12 -27.46 29.60 6.04
C THR A 12 -28.96 29.35 5.80
N GLU A 13 -29.88 30.22 6.27
CA GLU A 13 -31.33 30.00 6.10
C GLU A 13 -31.74 29.74 4.63
N SER A 14 -30.93 30.24 3.68
CA SER A 14 -31.00 29.94 2.26
C SER A 14 -30.79 28.45 1.91
N ASP A 15 -29.89 27.75 2.61
CA ASP A 15 -29.57 26.34 2.40
C ASP A 15 -30.69 25.44 2.94
N LEU A 16 -31.24 25.77 4.12
CA LEU A 16 -32.41 25.09 4.66
C LEU A 16 -33.62 25.23 3.71
N ARG A 17 -33.85 26.42 3.15
CA ARG A 17 -34.90 26.63 2.13
C ARG A 17 -34.65 25.82 0.86
N ALA A 18 -33.39 25.74 0.40
CA ALA A 18 -33.03 24.93 -0.76
C ALA A 18 -33.29 23.44 -0.53
N LEU A 19 -32.95 22.92 0.66
CA LEU A 19 -33.21 21.54 1.06
C LEU A 19 -34.71 21.23 1.17
N HIS A 20 -35.48 22.12 1.81
CA HIS A 20 -36.95 21.97 1.87
C HIS A 20 -37.58 21.97 0.48
N ALA A 21 -37.16 22.89 -0.40
CA ALA A 21 -37.66 22.95 -1.77
C ALA A 21 -37.29 21.72 -2.62
N PHE A 22 -36.18 21.04 -2.31
CA PHE A 22 -35.83 19.76 -2.93
C PHE A 22 -36.66 18.59 -2.36
N ALA A 23 -36.92 18.59 -1.06
CA ALA A 23 -37.71 17.55 -0.38
C ALA A 23 -39.22 17.64 -0.67
N ASP A 24 -39.73 18.83 -0.99
CA ASP A 24 -41.14 19.04 -1.30
C ASP A 24 -41.45 18.63 -2.75
N ARG A 25 -42.27 17.56 -2.91
CA ARG A 25 -42.96 17.10 -4.14
C ARG A 25 -42.33 17.57 -5.45
N ASN A 26 -41.23 16.94 -5.84
CA ASN A 26 -40.60 17.16 -7.14
C ASN A 26 -41.11 16.10 -8.15
N PRO A 27 -41.95 16.48 -9.14
CA PRO A 27 -42.53 15.51 -10.09
C PRO A 27 -41.48 14.82 -10.97
N GLU A 28 -40.35 15.47 -11.25
CA GLU A 28 -39.25 14.85 -12.01
C GLU A 28 -38.50 13.84 -11.14
N LEU A 29 -38.33 14.13 -9.85
CA LEU A 29 -37.78 13.18 -8.90
C LEU A 29 -38.72 11.97 -8.72
N GLU A 30 -40.03 12.20 -8.55
CA GLU A 30 -41.03 11.13 -8.49
C GLU A 30 -41.03 10.28 -9.78
N ARG A 31 -40.88 10.91 -10.94
CA ARG A 31 -40.76 10.21 -12.23
C ARG A 31 -39.48 9.37 -12.30
N LEU A 32 -38.35 9.94 -11.88
CA LEU A 32 -37.06 9.25 -11.84
C LEU A 32 -37.12 8.06 -10.88
N GLU A 33 -37.65 8.24 -9.67
CA GLU A 33 -37.90 7.18 -8.69
C GLU A 33 -38.79 6.09 -9.28
N GLY A 34 -39.86 6.44 -10.00
CA GLY A 34 -40.72 5.47 -10.67
C GLY A 34 -40.03 4.68 -11.79
N ILE A 35 -39.05 5.26 -12.48
CA ILE A 35 -38.23 4.55 -13.47
C ILE A 35 -37.23 3.61 -12.77
N LEU A 36 -36.58 4.07 -11.70
CA LEU A 36 -35.56 3.32 -10.97
C LEU A 36 -36.14 2.21 -10.08
N ALA A 37 -37.38 2.37 -9.59
CA ALA A 37 -38.05 1.38 -8.73
C ALA A 37 -38.60 0.16 -9.50
N GLN A 38 -38.64 0.23 -10.83
CA GLN A 38 -39.06 -0.90 -11.66
C GLN A 38 -38.04 -2.03 -11.58
N PHE A 39 -38.49 -3.22 -11.18
CA PHE A 39 -37.67 -4.43 -11.11
C PHE A 39 -36.87 -4.67 -12.40
N ASN A 40 -35.60 -5.02 -12.24
CA ASN A 40 -34.73 -5.41 -13.33
C ASN A 40 -33.83 -6.60 -12.93
N LEU A 41 -33.78 -7.62 -13.78
CA LEU A 41 -33.02 -8.84 -13.48
C LEU A 41 -31.50 -8.57 -13.39
N PHE A 42 -30.95 -7.73 -14.27
CA PHE A 42 -29.50 -7.46 -14.33
C PHE A 42 -29.04 -6.64 -13.13
N GLU A 43 -29.90 -5.75 -12.63
CA GLU A 43 -29.69 -5.05 -11.35
C GLU A 43 -29.73 -6.03 -10.18
N ALA A 44 -30.74 -6.91 -10.12
CA ALA A 44 -30.91 -7.86 -9.03
C ALA A 44 -29.75 -8.87 -8.90
N ILE A 45 -29.06 -9.20 -10.00
CA ILE A 45 -27.90 -10.10 -10.00
C ILE A 45 -26.54 -9.36 -9.99
N GLY A 46 -26.55 -8.02 -9.90
CA GLY A 46 -25.32 -7.22 -9.74
C GLY A 46 -24.40 -7.16 -10.97
N VAL A 47 -24.90 -7.28 -12.20
CA VAL A 47 -24.05 -7.31 -13.42
C VAL A 47 -24.03 -5.99 -14.21
N VAL A 48 -24.60 -4.93 -13.66
CA VAL A 48 -24.89 -3.65 -14.36
C VAL A 48 -23.67 -2.98 -14.99
N ARG A 49 -22.49 -3.05 -14.39
CA ARG A 49 -21.25 -2.41 -14.93
C ARG A 49 -20.11 -3.38 -15.23
N HIS A 50 -20.40 -4.68 -15.30
CA HIS A 50 -19.38 -5.68 -15.58
C HIS A 50 -19.19 -5.85 -17.09
N GLU A 51 -18.22 -5.12 -17.69
CA GLU A 51 -17.92 -5.16 -19.13
C GLU A 51 -17.89 -6.59 -19.71
N LEU A 52 -17.20 -7.51 -19.04
CA LEU A 52 -17.14 -8.93 -19.46
C LEU A 52 -18.53 -9.59 -19.50
N ARG A 53 -19.41 -9.31 -18.53
CA ARG A 53 -20.76 -9.88 -18.47
C ARG A 53 -21.68 -9.30 -19.54
N HIS A 54 -21.51 -8.02 -19.86
CA HIS A 54 -22.23 -7.41 -20.98
C HIS A 54 -21.82 -8.02 -22.30
N SER A 55 -20.52 -8.20 -22.51
CA SER A 55 -20.05 -8.84 -23.73
C SER A 55 -20.46 -10.31 -23.82
N ASP A 56 -20.53 -11.05 -22.70
CA ASP A 56 -21.08 -12.41 -22.67
C ASP A 56 -22.55 -12.43 -23.09
N PHE A 57 -23.36 -11.51 -22.54
CA PHE A 57 -24.78 -11.45 -22.84
C PHE A 57 -25.05 -10.96 -24.27
N LEU A 58 -24.31 -9.95 -24.74
CA LEU A 58 -24.40 -9.48 -26.12
C LEU A 58 -23.99 -10.57 -27.10
N ALA A 59 -22.88 -11.28 -26.85
CA ALA A 59 -22.48 -12.41 -27.70
C ALA A 59 -23.50 -13.55 -27.67
N PHE A 60 -24.13 -13.81 -26.53
CA PHE A 60 -25.25 -14.75 -26.45
C PHE A 60 -26.39 -14.33 -27.37
N LEU A 61 -26.81 -13.07 -27.33
CA LEU A 61 -27.91 -12.57 -28.15
C LEU A 61 -27.59 -12.45 -29.65
N LEU A 62 -26.33 -12.20 -30.00
CA LEU A 62 -25.85 -12.12 -31.39
C LEU A 62 -25.62 -13.49 -32.03
N ASN A 63 -25.60 -14.58 -31.24
CA ASN A 63 -25.29 -15.91 -31.72
C ASN A 63 -26.55 -16.71 -32.09
N PRO A 64 -26.85 -16.91 -33.38
CA PRO A 64 -28.07 -17.58 -33.83
C PRO A 64 -28.18 -19.05 -33.43
N ASN A 65 -27.08 -19.66 -32.97
CA ASN A 65 -27.03 -21.04 -32.51
C ASN A 65 -27.36 -21.18 -31.01
N GLN A 66 -27.63 -20.08 -30.31
CA GLN A 66 -28.04 -20.09 -28.91
C GLN A 66 -29.54 -20.35 -28.73
N ASN A 67 -29.93 -20.67 -27.50
CA ASN A 67 -31.30 -21.07 -27.16
C ASN A 67 -32.27 -19.90 -26.92
N HIS A 68 -31.94 -18.67 -27.33
CA HIS A 68 -32.83 -17.51 -27.18
C HIS A 68 -33.94 -17.42 -28.23
N GLY A 69 -33.94 -18.28 -29.26
CA GLY A 69 -35.04 -18.35 -30.25
C GLY A 69 -35.19 -17.14 -31.17
N LEU A 70 -34.19 -16.26 -31.24
CA LEU A 70 -34.17 -15.09 -32.13
C LEU A 70 -33.62 -15.41 -33.53
N ALA A 71 -33.08 -16.61 -33.74
CA ALA A 71 -32.25 -16.94 -34.89
C ALA A 71 -31.20 -15.82 -35.10
N ASP A 72 -31.05 -15.31 -36.31
CA ASP A 72 -30.12 -14.22 -36.63
C ASP A 72 -30.76 -12.83 -36.62
N ALA A 73 -31.98 -12.68 -36.10
CA ALA A 73 -32.74 -11.43 -36.17
C ALA A 73 -32.01 -10.27 -35.46
N LEU A 74 -31.44 -10.50 -34.28
CA LEU A 74 -30.72 -9.45 -33.56
C LEU A 74 -29.42 -9.06 -34.24
N LEU A 75 -28.62 -10.03 -34.69
CA LEU A 75 -27.39 -9.75 -35.42
C LEU A 75 -27.66 -8.97 -36.71
N LYS A 76 -28.68 -9.37 -37.49
CA LYS A 76 -29.12 -8.64 -38.68
C LYS A 76 -29.51 -7.21 -38.35
N ARG A 77 -30.34 -7.03 -37.32
CA ARG A 77 -30.80 -5.69 -36.94
C ARG A 77 -29.65 -4.82 -36.43
N PHE A 78 -28.73 -5.38 -35.65
CA PHE A 78 -27.55 -4.70 -35.17
C PHE A 78 -26.66 -4.23 -36.34
N LEU A 79 -26.37 -5.13 -37.29
CA LEU A 79 -25.58 -4.79 -38.48
C LEU A 79 -26.27 -3.76 -39.38
N GLN A 80 -27.59 -3.81 -39.52
CA GLN A 80 -28.36 -2.80 -40.27
C GLN A 80 -28.33 -1.41 -39.64
N GLU A 81 -28.21 -1.29 -38.32
CA GLU A 81 -28.07 0.00 -37.65
C GLU A 81 -26.64 0.56 -37.80
N VAL A 82 -25.63 -0.31 -37.92
CA VAL A 82 -24.22 0.08 -38.07
C VAL A 82 -23.88 0.41 -39.54
N ALA A 83 -24.32 -0.43 -40.47
CA ALA A 83 -24.04 -0.32 -41.90
C ALA A 83 -25.27 -0.80 -42.72
N PRO A 84 -26.26 0.10 -42.94
CA PRO A 84 -27.56 -0.26 -43.51
C PRO A 84 -27.51 -0.90 -44.90
N ASP A 85 -26.58 -0.47 -45.74
CA ASP A 85 -26.53 -0.83 -47.16
C ASP A 85 -25.68 -2.09 -47.45
N ASP A 86 -24.80 -2.49 -46.52
CA ASP A 86 -23.77 -3.51 -46.79
C ASP A 86 -24.28 -4.95 -46.60
N PHE A 87 -25.22 -5.17 -45.68
CA PHE A 87 -25.62 -6.52 -45.24
C PHE A 87 -27.02 -6.94 -45.71
N HIS A 88 -27.61 -6.22 -46.67
CA HIS A 88 -28.95 -6.51 -47.14
C HIS A 88 -29.01 -7.90 -47.83
N GLY A 89 -29.87 -8.80 -47.31
CA GLY A 89 -30.08 -10.14 -47.87
C GLY A 89 -29.09 -11.21 -47.41
N TRP A 90 -28.14 -10.87 -46.53
CA TRP A 90 -27.22 -11.83 -45.93
C TRP A 90 -27.94 -12.78 -44.96
N ASP A 91 -27.48 -14.03 -44.86
CA ASP A 91 -28.00 -15.03 -43.92
C ASP A 91 -26.91 -15.40 -42.92
N PHE A 92 -27.12 -15.08 -41.63
CA PHE A 92 -26.09 -15.25 -40.61
C PHE A 92 -26.34 -16.47 -39.71
N LYS A 93 -27.33 -17.31 -40.02
CA LYS A 93 -27.71 -18.47 -39.18
C LYS A 93 -26.58 -19.46 -38.87
N ALA A 94 -25.51 -19.47 -39.66
CA ALA A 94 -24.37 -20.36 -39.50
C ALA A 94 -23.10 -19.65 -38.97
N VAL A 95 -23.21 -18.40 -38.52
CA VAL A 95 -22.07 -17.64 -37.98
C VAL A 95 -21.56 -18.27 -36.69
N ASP A 96 -20.24 -18.31 -36.55
CA ASP A 96 -19.57 -18.72 -35.31
C ASP A 96 -19.28 -17.49 -34.46
N VAL A 97 -19.71 -17.49 -33.21
CA VAL A 97 -19.54 -16.36 -32.27
C VAL A 97 -18.62 -16.79 -31.14
N ARG A 98 -17.48 -16.10 -31.03
CA ARG A 98 -16.42 -16.38 -30.06
C ARG A 98 -16.25 -15.21 -29.11
N ARG A 99 -15.95 -15.53 -27.85
CA ARG A 99 -15.58 -14.58 -26.80
C ARG A 99 -14.09 -14.72 -26.50
N GLU A 100 -13.44 -13.60 -26.22
CA GLU A 100 -12.06 -13.54 -25.74
C GLU A 100 -11.03 -14.21 -26.66
N TRP A 101 -11.35 -14.40 -27.95
CA TRP A 101 -10.42 -14.95 -28.93
C TRP A 101 -9.28 -13.93 -29.16
N HIS A 102 -8.05 -14.30 -28.80
CA HIS A 102 -6.91 -13.36 -28.76
C HIS A 102 -7.18 -12.09 -27.91
N ASN A 103 -8.01 -12.21 -26.86
CA ASN A 103 -8.48 -11.12 -26.00
C ASN A 103 -9.44 -10.11 -26.68
N ILE A 104 -9.90 -10.39 -27.90
CA ILE A 104 -10.98 -9.62 -28.53
C ILE A 104 -12.26 -9.93 -27.78
N ASP A 105 -13.02 -8.91 -27.41
CA ASP A 105 -14.27 -9.10 -26.69
C ASP A 105 -15.21 -10.04 -27.46
N ILE A 106 -15.75 -9.61 -28.60
CA ILE A 106 -16.67 -10.44 -29.38
C ILE A 106 -16.13 -10.57 -30.80
N LEU A 107 -16.03 -11.80 -31.30
CA LEU A 107 -15.63 -12.09 -32.67
C LEU A 107 -16.70 -12.97 -33.32
N LEU A 108 -17.22 -12.53 -34.46
CA LEU A 108 -18.13 -13.30 -35.30
C LEU A 108 -17.41 -13.67 -36.60
N LEU A 109 -17.46 -14.95 -36.97
CA LEU A 109 -16.87 -15.50 -38.17
C LEU A 109 -17.94 -16.16 -39.04
N ASP A 110 -18.14 -15.64 -40.25
CA ASP A 110 -18.94 -16.28 -41.29
C ASP A 110 -18.02 -16.80 -42.40
N GLU A 111 -17.74 -18.11 -42.37
CA GLU A 111 -16.90 -18.75 -43.38
C GLU A 111 -17.53 -18.77 -44.77
N ARG A 112 -18.86 -18.74 -44.88
CA ARG A 112 -19.56 -18.80 -46.17
C ARG A 112 -19.44 -17.49 -46.92
N GLN A 113 -19.58 -16.38 -46.19
CA GLN A 113 -19.49 -15.03 -46.74
C GLN A 113 -18.07 -14.46 -46.69
N ARG A 114 -17.11 -15.22 -46.13
CA ARG A 114 -15.74 -14.76 -45.89
C ARG A 114 -15.72 -13.43 -45.14
N PHE A 115 -16.48 -13.36 -44.06
CA PHE A 115 -16.70 -12.15 -43.28
C PHE A 115 -16.30 -12.36 -41.81
N VAL A 116 -15.65 -11.36 -41.23
CA VAL A 116 -15.33 -11.29 -39.81
C VAL A 116 -15.85 -9.98 -39.24
N LEU A 117 -16.64 -10.07 -38.18
CA LEU A 117 -17.02 -8.94 -37.35
C LEU A 117 -16.27 -9.04 -36.03
N LEU A 118 -15.53 -8.00 -35.68
CA LEU A 118 -14.85 -7.89 -34.39
C LEU A 118 -15.47 -6.72 -33.63
N ILE A 119 -15.80 -6.92 -32.35
CA ILE A 119 -16.37 -5.88 -31.49
C ILE A 119 -15.50 -5.81 -30.25
N GLU A 120 -14.87 -4.66 -30.03
CA GLU A 120 -14.30 -4.32 -28.74
C GLU A 120 -15.35 -3.55 -27.93
N ASN A 121 -15.65 -4.04 -26.72
CA ASN A 121 -16.70 -3.49 -25.88
C ASN A 121 -16.11 -2.77 -24.66
N LYS A 122 -16.52 -1.53 -24.44
CA LYS A 122 -16.11 -0.71 -23.29
C LYS A 122 -17.30 0.00 -22.68
N ILE A 123 -17.29 0.14 -21.35
CA ILE A 123 -18.34 0.84 -20.60
C ILE A 123 -17.71 1.93 -19.72
N ASP A 124 -16.79 1.57 -18.83
CA ASP A 124 -16.24 2.49 -17.84
C ASP A 124 -14.80 2.94 -18.18
N THR A 125 -14.10 2.19 -19.03
CA THR A 125 -12.69 2.46 -19.36
C THR A 125 -12.45 2.64 -20.85
N GLY A 126 -11.59 3.58 -21.20
CA GLY A 126 -11.11 3.73 -22.58
C GLY A 126 -10.13 2.63 -22.95
N GLU A 127 -9.83 2.50 -24.24
CA GLU A 127 -8.81 1.57 -24.71
C GLU A 127 -7.40 1.93 -24.21
N HIS A 128 -6.54 0.92 -24.08
CA HIS A 128 -5.17 1.11 -23.60
C HIS A 128 -4.14 0.37 -24.44
N SER A 129 -2.96 0.98 -24.59
CA SER A 129 -1.75 0.32 -25.10
C SER A 129 -1.82 -0.17 -26.55
N GLY A 130 -2.44 0.54 -27.50
CA GLY A 130 -2.49 0.14 -28.91
C GLY A 130 -3.23 -1.18 -29.14
N GLN A 131 -4.28 -1.41 -28.35
CA GLN A 131 -5.05 -2.65 -28.31
C GLN A 131 -5.76 -2.92 -29.64
N LEU A 132 -6.44 -1.92 -30.20
CA LEU A 132 -7.21 -2.07 -31.42
C LEU A 132 -6.33 -2.48 -32.62
N GLN A 133 -5.13 -1.92 -32.75
CA GLN A 133 -4.16 -2.33 -33.78
C GLN A 133 -3.83 -3.82 -33.68
N ARG A 134 -3.54 -4.33 -32.46
CA ARG A 134 -3.21 -5.75 -32.28
C ARG A 134 -4.36 -6.66 -32.69
N TYR A 135 -5.59 -6.26 -32.40
CA TYR A 135 -6.78 -7.03 -32.73
C TYR A 135 -7.01 -7.05 -34.24
N TYR A 136 -6.88 -5.90 -34.88
CA TYR A 136 -6.94 -5.76 -36.32
C TYR A 136 -5.90 -6.65 -37.03
N ASP A 137 -4.63 -6.54 -36.62
CA ASP A 137 -3.53 -7.34 -37.18
C ASP A 137 -3.72 -8.85 -36.95
N ALA A 138 -4.24 -9.24 -35.79
CA ALA A 138 -4.50 -10.64 -35.47
C ALA A 138 -5.58 -11.25 -36.37
N VAL A 139 -6.68 -10.52 -36.61
CA VAL A 139 -7.76 -10.97 -37.49
C VAL A 139 -7.29 -11.03 -38.95
N GLN A 140 -6.60 -10.00 -39.43
CA GLN A 140 -6.08 -9.98 -40.81
C GLN A 140 -5.08 -11.11 -41.08
N ARG A 141 -4.25 -11.45 -40.09
CA ARG A 141 -3.27 -12.54 -40.20
C ARG A 141 -3.94 -13.92 -40.21
N GLU A 142 -4.98 -14.12 -39.42
CA GLU A 142 -5.67 -15.42 -39.32
C GLU A 142 -6.59 -15.68 -40.51
N TRP A 143 -7.30 -14.65 -40.99
CA TRP A 143 -8.24 -14.76 -42.11
C TRP A 143 -7.89 -13.79 -43.26
N PRO A 144 -6.76 -14.02 -43.96
CA PRO A 144 -6.33 -13.14 -45.03
C PRO A 144 -7.35 -13.11 -46.17
N GLY A 145 -7.78 -11.90 -46.55
CA GLY A 145 -8.76 -11.67 -47.62
C GLY A 145 -10.20 -11.99 -47.23
N TYR A 146 -10.52 -12.05 -45.94
CA TYR A 146 -11.90 -11.92 -45.45
C TYR A 146 -12.25 -10.44 -45.33
N GLU A 147 -13.52 -10.11 -45.54
CA GLU A 147 -14.04 -8.78 -45.25
C GLU A 147 -14.09 -8.59 -43.73
N LEU A 148 -13.53 -7.49 -43.23
CA LEU A 148 -13.41 -7.20 -41.82
C LEU A 148 -14.20 -5.96 -41.44
N LEU A 149 -15.22 -6.14 -40.60
CA LEU A 149 -15.91 -5.04 -39.92
C LEU A 149 -15.41 -4.97 -38.47
N ALA A 150 -14.72 -3.89 -38.12
CA ALA A 150 -14.22 -3.67 -36.78
C ALA A 150 -15.05 -2.59 -36.05
N LEU A 151 -15.66 -2.94 -34.92
CA LEU A 151 -16.51 -2.03 -34.15
C LEU A 151 -15.89 -1.73 -32.79
N TYR A 152 -15.90 -0.46 -32.42
CA TYR A 152 -15.57 0.00 -31.07
C TYR A 152 -16.86 0.45 -30.38
N LEU A 153 -17.41 -0.42 -29.54
CA LEU A 153 -18.68 -0.21 -28.85
C LEU A 153 -18.43 0.44 -27.49
N THR A 154 -18.91 1.67 -27.33
CA THR A 154 -18.80 2.45 -26.09
C THR A 154 -20.13 3.10 -25.74
N PRO A 155 -20.35 3.61 -24.51
CA PRO A 155 -21.63 4.20 -24.15
C PRO A 155 -22.07 5.35 -25.05
N ASN A 156 -21.11 6.14 -25.54
CA ASN A 156 -21.33 7.39 -26.28
C ASN A 156 -20.79 7.38 -27.71
N GLY A 157 -20.26 6.25 -28.19
CA GLY A 157 -19.61 6.19 -29.51
C GLY A 157 -18.30 6.97 -29.56
N ASP A 158 -17.47 6.85 -28.52
CA ASP A 158 -16.14 7.44 -28.44
C ASP A 158 -15.25 7.01 -29.62
N ASP A 159 -14.41 7.94 -30.10
CA ASP A 159 -13.52 7.70 -31.24
C ASP A 159 -12.47 6.61 -30.93
N PRO A 160 -12.32 5.59 -31.79
CA PRO A 160 -11.24 4.62 -31.66
C PRO A 160 -9.89 5.22 -32.09
N THR A 161 -8.80 4.73 -31.50
CA THR A 161 -7.43 5.09 -31.89
C THR A 161 -7.00 4.45 -33.21
N HIS A 162 -7.69 3.41 -33.67
CA HIS A 162 -7.42 2.75 -34.94
C HIS A 162 -8.43 3.19 -36.01
N PRO A 163 -7.98 3.70 -37.18
CA PRO A 163 -8.84 4.34 -38.17
C PRO A 163 -9.83 3.39 -38.85
N ASP A 164 -9.54 2.09 -38.92
CA ASP A 164 -10.44 1.09 -39.51
C ASP A 164 -11.53 0.60 -38.54
N PHE A 165 -11.55 1.08 -37.30
CA PHE A 165 -12.66 0.80 -36.37
C PHE A 165 -13.77 1.84 -36.54
N ILE A 166 -15.01 1.37 -36.54
CA ILE A 166 -16.20 2.21 -36.53
C ILE A 166 -16.63 2.42 -35.07
N ALA A 167 -16.75 3.68 -34.67
CA ALA A 167 -17.32 4.05 -33.38
C ALA A 167 -18.83 3.73 -33.34
N VAL A 168 -19.27 3.00 -32.33
CA VAL A 168 -20.68 2.60 -32.15
C VAL A 168 -21.12 2.91 -30.73
N ASP A 169 -22.26 3.57 -30.57
CA ASP A 169 -22.87 3.81 -29.27
C ASP A 169 -23.78 2.66 -28.81
N TYR A 170 -23.97 2.51 -27.50
CA TYR A 170 -24.90 1.53 -26.93
C TYR A 170 -26.38 1.79 -27.28
N GLY A 171 -26.73 2.98 -27.76
CA GLY A 171 -28.04 3.27 -28.30
C GLY A 171 -28.36 2.44 -29.53
N VAL A 172 -27.37 2.11 -30.37
CA VAL A 172 -27.51 1.16 -31.49
C VAL A 172 -27.96 -0.21 -30.98
N VAL A 173 -27.29 -0.74 -29.96
CA VAL A 173 -27.62 -2.03 -29.34
C VAL A 173 -29.03 -1.99 -28.73
N CYS A 174 -29.34 -0.93 -27.98
CA CYS A 174 -30.65 -0.75 -27.35
C CYS A 174 -31.78 -0.73 -28.40
N ARG A 175 -31.63 0.06 -29.48
CA ARG A 175 -32.63 0.12 -30.56
C ARG A 175 -32.80 -1.23 -31.25
N ALA A 176 -31.70 -1.95 -31.50
CA ALA A 176 -31.76 -3.27 -32.11
C ALA A 176 -32.54 -4.27 -31.23
N VAL A 177 -32.23 -4.31 -29.94
CA VAL A 177 -32.91 -5.16 -28.95
C VAL A 177 -34.40 -4.83 -28.88
N GLU A 178 -34.75 -3.55 -28.76
CA GLU A 178 -36.15 -3.12 -28.66
C GLU A 178 -36.95 -3.39 -29.92
N THR A 179 -36.37 -3.13 -31.09
CA THR A 179 -37.02 -3.39 -32.39
C THR A 179 -37.31 -4.88 -32.52
N VAL A 180 -36.31 -5.74 -32.27
CA VAL A 180 -36.49 -7.20 -32.36
C VAL A 180 -37.48 -7.72 -31.32
N ASN A 181 -37.44 -7.19 -30.09
CA ASN A 181 -38.36 -7.57 -29.03
C ASN A 181 -39.82 -7.20 -29.39
N ALA A 182 -40.04 -6.04 -30.01
CA ALA A 182 -41.36 -5.58 -30.45
C ALA A 182 -41.86 -6.37 -31.68
N ASP A 183 -41.02 -6.56 -32.70
CA ASP A 183 -41.39 -7.23 -33.95
C ASP A 183 -41.73 -8.71 -33.73
N LEU A 184 -41.08 -9.35 -32.77
CA LEU A 184 -41.28 -10.77 -32.46
C LEU A 184 -42.21 -11.01 -31.26
N GLN A 185 -42.76 -9.97 -30.62
CA GLN A 185 -43.50 -10.06 -29.34
C GLN A 185 -44.69 -11.05 -29.30
N PRO A 186 -45.38 -11.44 -30.41
CA PRO A 186 -46.37 -12.50 -30.36
C PRO A 186 -45.80 -13.93 -30.37
N ARG A 187 -44.53 -14.10 -30.75
CA ARG A 187 -43.89 -15.40 -31.02
C ARG A 187 -42.72 -15.71 -30.07
N LEU A 188 -42.24 -14.71 -29.35
CA LEU A 188 -41.16 -14.84 -28.37
C LEU A 188 -41.60 -15.66 -27.16
N ASP A 189 -40.67 -16.47 -26.66
CA ASP A 189 -40.81 -17.04 -25.32
C ASP A 189 -40.91 -15.91 -24.29
N PRO A 190 -41.84 -15.99 -23.31
CA PRO A 190 -42.02 -14.94 -22.31
C PRO A 190 -40.75 -14.63 -21.50
N GLY A 191 -39.91 -15.64 -21.26
CA GLY A 191 -38.63 -15.46 -20.57
C GLY A 191 -37.64 -14.65 -21.42
N VAL A 192 -37.58 -14.91 -22.72
CA VAL A 192 -36.74 -14.12 -23.65
C VAL A 192 -37.26 -12.69 -23.78
N HIS A 193 -38.58 -12.49 -23.89
CA HIS A 193 -39.17 -11.16 -23.90
C HIS A 193 -38.81 -10.35 -22.64
N LEU A 194 -38.91 -10.99 -21.46
CA LEU A 194 -38.51 -10.38 -20.19
C LEU A 194 -37.02 -10.03 -20.17
N LEU A 195 -36.16 -10.95 -20.63
CA LEU A 195 -34.71 -10.74 -20.70
C LEU A 195 -34.34 -9.55 -21.59
N LEU A 196 -34.90 -9.47 -22.80
CA LEU A 196 -34.64 -8.35 -23.73
C LEU A 196 -35.14 -7.03 -23.16
N THR A 197 -36.31 -7.03 -22.52
CA THR A 197 -36.89 -5.85 -21.87
C THR A 197 -36.00 -5.36 -20.73
N HIS A 198 -35.58 -6.25 -19.84
CA HIS A 198 -34.68 -5.89 -18.75
C HIS A 198 -33.30 -5.46 -19.24
N TYR A 199 -32.78 -6.05 -20.33
CA TYR A 199 -31.49 -5.65 -20.88
C TYR A 199 -31.56 -4.22 -21.42
N ALA A 200 -32.55 -3.91 -22.26
CA ALA A 200 -32.76 -2.55 -22.78
C ALA A 200 -32.98 -1.51 -21.66
N GLN A 201 -33.75 -1.86 -20.63
CA GLN A 201 -33.94 -1.00 -19.45
C GLN A 201 -32.63 -0.73 -18.70
N MET A 202 -31.82 -1.77 -18.48
CA MET A 202 -30.54 -1.65 -17.79
C MET A 202 -29.58 -0.76 -18.61
N LEU A 203 -29.50 -0.96 -19.94
CA LEU A 203 -28.71 -0.11 -20.82
C LEU A 203 -29.10 1.36 -20.68
N ARG A 204 -30.41 1.67 -20.68
CA ARG A 204 -30.90 3.05 -20.53
C ARG A 204 -30.64 3.67 -19.17
N ARG A 205 -30.73 2.89 -18.09
CA ARG A 205 -30.58 3.42 -16.74
C ARG A 205 -29.13 3.70 -16.38
N HIS A 206 -28.21 2.86 -16.85
CA HIS A 206 -26.85 2.80 -16.29
C HIS A 206 -25.72 2.99 -17.29
N ILE A 207 -25.96 2.75 -18.59
CA ILE A 207 -24.91 2.80 -19.62
C ILE A 207 -25.09 4.03 -20.50
N MET A 208 -26.28 4.23 -21.08
CA MET A 208 -26.53 5.33 -22.00
C MET A 208 -26.62 6.69 -21.27
N THR A 209 -25.99 7.72 -21.84
CA THR A 209 -25.92 9.08 -21.28
C THR A 209 -27.00 10.03 -21.79
N ASP A 210 -27.65 9.70 -22.91
CA ASP A 210 -28.74 10.45 -23.52
C ASP A 210 -30.06 9.69 -23.34
N THR A 211 -30.57 9.72 -22.12
CA THR A 211 -31.79 9.00 -21.73
C THR A 211 -32.74 9.89 -20.94
N GLU A 212 -34.02 9.48 -20.86
CA GLU A 212 -35.00 10.12 -19.97
C GLU A 212 -34.46 10.22 -18.53
N VAL A 213 -33.71 9.21 -18.07
CA VAL A 213 -33.03 9.22 -16.76
C VAL A 213 -32.00 10.35 -16.69
N ALA A 214 -31.13 10.46 -17.69
CA ALA A 214 -30.12 11.51 -17.73
C ALA A 214 -30.75 12.93 -17.84
N ASP A 215 -31.81 13.08 -18.63
CA ASP A 215 -32.55 14.34 -18.75
C ASP A 215 -33.25 14.74 -17.45
N LEU A 216 -33.88 13.78 -16.78
CA LEU A 216 -34.48 14.00 -15.45
C LEU A 216 -33.40 14.39 -14.43
N CYS A 217 -32.28 13.67 -14.38
CA CYS A 217 -31.15 13.99 -13.51
C CYS A 217 -30.59 15.41 -13.79
N ARG A 218 -30.40 15.78 -15.06
CA ARG A 218 -29.96 17.12 -15.47
C ARG A 218 -30.96 18.20 -15.06
N SER A 219 -32.25 17.97 -15.26
CA SER A 219 -33.32 18.90 -14.90
C SER A 219 -33.43 19.08 -13.38
N ILE A 220 -33.39 17.98 -12.61
CA ILE A 220 -33.39 17.98 -11.15
C ILE A 220 -32.18 18.74 -10.62
N TYR A 221 -30.99 18.46 -11.14
CA TYR A 221 -29.77 19.17 -10.75
C TYR A 221 -29.85 20.66 -11.07
N ALA A 222 -30.33 21.05 -12.25
CA ALA A 222 -30.47 22.45 -12.62
C ALA A 222 -31.44 23.21 -11.70
N LYS A 223 -32.56 22.58 -11.30
CA LYS A 223 -33.56 23.19 -10.41
C LYS A 223 -33.15 23.22 -8.95
N HIS A 224 -32.41 22.21 -8.48
CA HIS A 224 -32.08 22.02 -7.06
C HIS A 224 -30.57 22.02 -6.79
N ARG A 225 -29.79 22.67 -7.64
CA ARG A 225 -28.32 22.70 -7.60
C ARG A 225 -27.78 22.96 -6.19
N ARG A 226 -28.28 23.99 -5.50
CA ARG A 226 -27.79 24.35 -4.16
C ARG A 226 -28.01 23.24 -3.13
N ALA A 227 -29.15 22.57 -3.17
CA ALA A 227 -29.46 21.48 -2.25
C ALA A 227 -28.58 20.25 -2.53
N LEU A 228 -28.41 19.90 -3.80
CA LEU A 228 -27.61 18.75 -4.23
C LEU A 228 -26.11 18.97 -4.02
N ASP A 229 -25.60 20.16 -4.34
CA ASP A 229 -24.21 20.54 -4.06
C ASP A 229 -23.95 20.45 -2.55
N LEU A 230 -24.87 20.92 -1.70
CA LEU A 230 -24.75 20.81 -0.24
C LEU A 230 -24.71 19.34 0.23
N ILE A 231 -25.56 18.47 -0.32
CA ILE A 231 -25.56 17.03 -0.03
C ILE A 231 -24.24 16.38 -0.47
N VAL A 232 -23.72 16.74 -1.64
CA VAL A 232 -22.44 16.21 -2.15
C VAL A 232 -21.25 16.71 -1.34
N GLU A 233 -21.23 17.98 -0.96
CA GLU A 233 -20.20 18.60 -0.11
C GLU A 233 -20.10 17.92 1.27
N HIS A 234 -21.21 17.36 1.76
CA HIS A 234 -21.28 16.66 3.05
C HIS A 234 -21.51 15.16 2.89
N LYS A 235 -21.32 14.61 1.67
CA LYS A 235 -21.45 13.17 1.42
C LYS A 235 -20.30 12.45 2.14
N PRO A 236 -20.59 11.52 3.07
CA PRO A 236 -19.54 10.74 3.71
C PRO A 236 -18.76 9.94 2.65
N GLY A 237 -17.43 10.00 2.71
CA GLY A 237 -16.56 9.19 1.87
C GLY A 237 -16.50 7.74 2.37
N PRO A 238 -15.99 6.78 1.56
CA PRO A 238 -15.79 5.38 2.00
C PRO A 238 -14.90 5.22 3.25
N GLY A 239 -14.16 6.27 3.65
CA GLY A 239 -13.35 6.30 4.88
C GLY A 239 -14.07 6.88 6.11
N ASP A 240 -15.25 7.47 5.95
CA ASP A 240 -16.02 8.07 7.04
C ASP A 240 -16.84 7.00 7.80
N ASP A 241 -17.44 6.04 7.10
CA ASP A 241 -18.15 4.89 7.73
C ASP A 241 -17.23 4.03 8.62
N LEU A 242 -15.95 3.92 8.24
CA LEU A 242 -14.94 3.23 9.03
C LEU A 242 -14.46 4.02 10.24
N SER A 243 -14.37 5.34 10.10
CA SER A 243 -14.02 6.20 11.22
C SER A 243 -15.13 6.14 12.26
N ASP A 244 -16.40 6.13 11.83
CA ASP A 244 -17.56 5.98 12.70
C ASP A 244 -17.62 4.60 13.37
N ILE A 245 -17.40 3.51 12.63
CA ILE A 245 -17.33 2.16 13.22
C ILE A 245 -16.16 2.02 14.16
N ALA A 246 -14.97 2.45 13.76
CA ALA A 246 -13.81 2.36 14.64
C ALA A 246 -14.01 3.21 15.89
N MET A 247 -14.60 4.42 15.75
CA MET A 247 -15.00 5.23 16.88
C MET A 247 -16.02 4.49 17.76
N ARG A 248 -17.06 3.86 17.20
CA ARG A 248 -18.02 3.03 17.97
C ARG A 248 -17.32 1.88 18.71
N LEU A 249 -16.52 1.08 18.02
CA LEU A 249 -15.82 -0.08 18.60
C LEU A 249 -14.82 0.31 19.69
N PHE A 250 -14.04 1.37 19.47
CA PHE A 250 -13.04 1.83 20.44
C PHE A 250 -13.64 2.70 21.56
N ALA A 251 -14.78 3.38 21.37
CA ALA A 251 -15.39 4.24 22.38
C ALA A 251 -16.43 3.53 23.27
N HIS A 252 -17.09 2.47 22.81
CA HIS A 252 -18.07 1.74 23.63
C HIS A 252 -17.42 0.89 24.75
N ASP A 253 -16.17 0.44 24.55
CA ASP A 253 -15.42 -0.23 25.61
C ASP A 253 -14.67 0.78 26.48
N SER A 254 -15.18 1.01 27.69
CA SER A 254 -14.71 1.97 28.71
C SER A 254 -13.23 1.89 29.15
N GLY A 255 -12.44 1.01 28.55
CA GLY A 255 -11.01 0.84 28.80
C GLY A 255 -10.12 1.09 27.58
N TRP A 256 -10.60 1.77 26.52
CA TRP A 256 -9.80 2.09 25.33
C TRP A 256 -9.70 3.59 25.09
N ILE A 257 -8.51 4.03 24.66
CA ILE A 257 -8.27 5.40 24.22
C ILE A 257 -8.22 5.42 22.68
N TYR A 258 -9.15 6.16 22.07
CA TYR A 258 -9.32 6.27 20.62
C TYR A 258 -8.73 7.59 20.06
N SER A 259 -8.17 7.53 18.85
CA SER A 259 -7.82 8.70 18.03
C SER A 259 -8.02 8.39 16.54
N GLY A 260 -8.94 9.11 15.89
CA GLY A 260 -9.19 9.03 14.44
C GLY A 260 -8.66 10.26 13.69
N LYS A 261 -8.01 10.02 12.54
CA LYS A 261 -7.76 11.00 11.47
C LYS A 261 -7.73 10.26 10.13
N HIS A 262 -8.67 10.56 9.24
CA HIS A 262 -8.70 10.15 7.83
C HIS A 262 -8.27 8.68 7.57
N GLY A 263 -9.02 7.70 8.09
CA GLY A 263 -8.77 6.27 7.81
C GLY A 263 -7.58 5.65 8.58
N PHE A 264 -7.11 6.29 9.65
CA PHE A 264 -6.09 5.77 10.56
C PHE A 264 -6.60 5.67 12.00
N ASP A 265 -7.59 4.81 12.21
CA ASP A 265 -8.21 4.60 13.51
C ASP A 265 -7.34 3.75 14.43
N ARG A 266 -6.95 4.33 15.57
CA ARG A 266 -6.04 3.70 16.52
C ARG A 266 -6.69 3.63 17.89
N GLY A 267 -6.49 2.49 18.53
CA GLY A 267 -6.94 2.22 19.88
C GLY A 267 -5.82 1.67 20.75
N ARG A 268 -5.83 2.04 22.03
CA ARG A 268 -5.01 1.39 23.06
C ARG A 268 -5.87 1.06 24.27
N GLY A 269 -5.76 -0.17 24.77
CA GLY A 269 -6.34 -0.56 26.04
C GLY A 269 -5.61 0.03 27.26
N ASP A 270 -6.35 0.46 28.27
CA ASP A 270 -5.85 1.04 29.52
C ASP A 270 -4.95 0.09 30.30
N ALA A 271 -5.23 -1.22 30.22
CA ALA A 271 -4.38 -2.24 30.82
C ALA A 271 -2.95 -2.24 30.23
N TRP A 272 -2.82 -1.98 28.92
CA TRP A 272 -1.51 -1.92 28.25
C TRP A 272 -0.76 -0.64 28.62
N ALA A 273 -1.47 0.47 28.79
CA ALA A 273 -0.91 1.76 29.17
C ALA A 273 -0.21 1.73 30.53
N ASN A 274 -0.70 0.91 31.46
CA ASN A 274 -0.17 0.79 32.82
C ASN A 274 1.01 -0.17 32.96
N CYS A 275 1.22 -1.08 32.01
CA CYS A 275 2.27 -2.09 32.06
C CYS A 275 3.54 -1.70 31.28
N LEU A 276 3.50 -0.62 30.50
CA LEU A 276 4.63 -0.15 29.68
C LEU A 276 5.35 1.01 30.37
N PRO A 277 6.69 1.08 30.29
CA PRO A 277 7.47 2.16 30.87
C PRO A 277 7.15 3.46 30.12
N VAL A 278 6.69 4.45 30.89
CA VAL A 278 6.40 5.87 30.54
C VAL A 278 4.93 6.21 30.21
N LYS A 279 4.39 7.11 31.05
CA LYS A 279 3.24 7.97 30.77
C LYS A 279 3.69 9.08 29.80
N TRP A 280 3.54 8.86 28.50
CA TRP A 280 3.92 9.83 27.47
C TRP A 280 2.93 11.01 27.45
N LYS A 281 3.43 12.22 27.73
CA LYS A 281 2.62 13.46 27.76
C LYS A 281 2.29 13.92 26.33
N SER A 282 1.06 14.40 26.16
CA SER A 282 0.53 15.33 25.14
C SER A 282 1.61 15.81 24.16
N HIS A 283 1.66 15.43 22.88
CA HIS A 283 0.70 15.78 21.83
C HIS A 283 0.75 14.77 20.65
N SER A 284 1.40 13.61 20.83
CA SER A 284 1.40 12.52 19.86
C SER A 284 0.82 11.27 20.53
N PHE A 285 -0.31 10.80 20.02
CA PHE A 285 -1.12 9.68 20.51
C PHE A 285 -0.44 8.29 20.47
N LEU A 286 0.87 8.25 20.25
CA LEU A 286 1.62 7.06 19.88
C LEU A 286 2.27 6.42 21.11
N SER A 287 1.64 5.37 21.62
CA SER A 287 2.21 4.46 22.60
C SER A 287 3.19 3.49 21.95
N LEU A 288 4.13 2.96 22.75
CA LEU A 288 5.10 1.96 22.31
C LEU A 288 4.42 0.72 21.69
N LEU A 289 3.23 0.35 22.17
CA LEU A 289 2.37 -0.71 21.62
C LEU A 289 0.95 -0.18 21.40
N PHE A 290 0.36 -0.42 20.23
CA PHE A 290 -1.00 0.02 19.89
C PHE A 290 -1.69 -0.88 18.87
N CYS A 291 -3.04 -0.84 18.85
CA CYS A 291 -3.86 -1.49 17.84
C CYS A 291 -4.30 -0.49 16.78
N GLN A 292 -4.49 -0.97 15.55
CA GLN A 292 -4.94 -0.16 14.43
C GLN A 292 -5.86 -0.96 13.52
N LEU A 293 -6.99 -0.34 13.14
CA LEU A 293 -7.80 -0.75 12.00
C LEU A 293 -7.29 -0.03 10.75
N ARG A 294 -7.12 -0.75 9.65
CA ARG A 294 -6.64 -0.21 8.37
C ARG A 294 -7.55 -0.70 7.26
N LEU A 295 -8.28 0.23 6.63
CA LEU A 295 -8.90 -0.04 5.35
C LEU A 295 -7.88 0.17 4.23
N SER A 296 -7.87 -0.77 3.29
CA SER A 296 -7.24 -0.66 1.99
C SER A 296 -8.27 -0.94 0.91
N ALA A 297 -7.93 -0.65 -0.35
CA ALA A 297 -8.79 -0.96 -1.49
C ALA A 297 -9.15 -2.46 -1.61
N ALA A 298 -8.45 -3.36 -0.92
CA ALA A 298 -8.65 -4.81 -1.01
C ALA A 298 -9.13 -5.47 0.28
N ALA A 299 -9.07 -4.80 1.42
CA ALA A 299 -9.33 -5.41 2.73
C ALA A 299 -9.43 -4.40 3.86
N LEU A 300 -10.21 -4.76 4.89
CA LEU A 300 -10.16 -4.20 6.23
C LEU A 300 -9.29 -5.10 7.12
N ASP A 301 -8.14 -4.58 7.53
CA ASP A 301 -7.17 -5.29 8.37
C ASP A 301 -7.18 -4.74 9.80
N PHE A 302 -7.05 -5.64 10.77
CA PHE A 302 -6.68 -5.32 12.14
C PHE A 302 -5.21 -5.64 12.38
N THR A 303 -4.50 -4.72 13.05
CA THR A 303 -3.05 -4.87 13.29
C THR A 303 -2.65 -4.45 14.70
N ILE A 304 -1.66 -5.15 15.27
CA ILE A 304 -0.96 -4.72 16.49
C ILE A 304 0.45 -4.28 16.11
N ASN A 305 0.85 -3.13 16.63
CA ASN A 305 2.03 -2.44 16.17
C ASN A 305 2.89 -1.90 17.31
N ILE A 306 4.21 -1.96 17.11
CA ILE A 306 5.21 -1.33 17.96
C ILE A 306 5.64 0.00 17.32
N TRP A 307 5.51 1.09 18.06
CA TRP A 307 5.91 2.43 17.59
C TRP A 307 7.36 2.78 17.94
N ASN A 308 8.01 3.63 17.14
CA ASN A 308 9.39 4.08 17.35
C ASN A 308 9.53 5.20 18.40
N GLY A 309 8.51 6.06 18.53
CA GLY A 309 8.47 7.19 19.48
C GLY A 309 9.53 8.26 19.21
N ASN A 310 9.39 9.43 19.85
CA ASN A 310 10.49 10.38 19.97
C ASN A 310 11.32 9.97 21.20
N GLY A 311 12.54 9.46 20.97
CA GLY A 311 13.43 8.94 22.03
C GLY A 311 13.99 7.52 21.79
N ASN A 312 13.49 6.81 20.77
CA ASN A 312 14.04 5.54 20.23
C ASN A 312 14.51 4.50 21.28
N PRO A 313 13.60 3.95 22.12
CA PRO A 313 13.93 2.84 23.02
C PRO A 313 13.98 1.53 22.23
N TYR A 314 15.03 1.36 21.42
CA TYR A 314 15.24 0.16 20.59
C TYR A 314 15.14 -1.14 21.39
N ASN A 315 15.64 -1.15 22.63
CA ASN A 315 15.63 -2.32 23.50
C ASN A 315 14.20 -2.71 23.92
N ASP A 316 13.36 -1.75 24.30
CA ASP A 316 11.96 -2.03 24.66
C ASP A 316 11.16 -2.53 23.45
N ARG A 317 11.42 -1.97 22.26
CA ARG A 317 10.83 -2.44 21.00
C ARG A 317 11.28 -3.86 20.66
N LEU A 318 12.56 -4.16 20.87
CA LEU A 318 13.13 -5.48 20.63
C LEU A 318 12.56 -6.51 21.60
N GLN A 319 12.38 -6.16 22.87
CA GLN A 319 11.73 -7.02 23.87
C GLN A 319 10.29 -7.37 23.47
N LEU A 320 9.49 -6.39 23.08
CA LEU A 320 8.12 -6.61 22.61
C LEU A 320 8.08 -7.43 21.31
N TRP A 321 9.05 -7.24 20.43
CA TRP A 321 9.15 -7.99 19.18
C TRP A 321 9.56 -9.45 19.40
N GLU A 322 10.55 -9.72 20.26
CA GLU A 322 10.96 -11.09 20.64
C GLU A 322 9.86 -11.79 21.45
N MET A 323 9.13 -11.06 22.31
CA MET A 323 7.93 -11.56 22.94
C MET A 323 6.96 -12.07 21.87
N ALA A 324 6.59 -11.24 20.88
CA ALA A 324 5.63 -11.61 19.85
C ALA A 324 6.04 -12.86 19.04
N LYS A 325 7.35 -13.04 18.75
CA LYS A 325 7.86 -14.25 18.10
C LYS A 325 7.61 -15.52 18.89
N ARG A 326 7.77 -15.48 20.22
CA ARG A 326 7.57 -16.66 21.09
C ARG A 326 6.14 -17.19 21.03
N PHE A 327 5.18 -16.37 20.61
CA PHE A 327 3.77 -16.74 20.40
C PHE A 327 3.48 -17.32 19.01
N GLY A 328 4.49 -17.45 18.14
CA GLY A 328 4.30 -17.91 16.77
C GLY A 328 3.55 -16.91 15.89
N TRP A 329 3.47 -15.64 16.31
CA TRP A 329 2.84 -14.61 15.50
C TRP A 329 3.66 -14.32 14.24
N PRO A 330 3.01 -14.05 13.10
CA PRO A 330 3.69 -13.64 11.88
C PRO A 330 4.18 -12.19 12.03
N VAL A 331 5.30 -12.01 12.72
CA VAL A 331 5.90 -10.69 12.97
C VAL A 331 6.69 -10.21 11.75
N LYS A 332 6.57 -8.93 11.39
CA LYS A 332 7.49 -8.33 10.41
C LYS A 332 8.86 -8.10 11.04
N PRO A 333 9.96 -8.10 10.27
CA PRO A 333 11.29 -7.82 10.80
C PRO A 333 11.35 -6.43 11.48
N LEU A 334 11.89 -6.37 12.69
CA LEU A 334 12.16 -5.10 13.36
C LEU A 334 13.31 -4.39 12.64
N ARG A 335 13.03 -3.20 12.08
CA ARG A 335 14.02 -2.39 11.37
C ARG A 335 14.24 -1.07 12.07
N GLU A 336 15.51 -0.68 12.20
CA GLU A 336 15.89 0.64 12.68
C GLU A 336 15.48 1.71 11.64
N GLY A 337 14.86 2.80 12.11
CA GLY A 337 14.31 3.87 11.26
C GLY A 337 12.85 3.67 10.82
N ASN A 338 12.27 2.48 10.99
CA ASN A 338 10.83 2.31 10.80
C ASN A 338 10.07 2.97 11.96
N ASN A 339 9.16 3.89 11.62
CA ASN A 339 8.27 4.54 12.59
C ASN A 339 7.35 3.54 13.29
N GLN A 340 7.00 2.45 12.62
CA GLN A 340 6.06 1.43 13.09
C GLN A 340 6.55 0.03 12.69
N THR A 341 6.34 -0.97 13.55
CA THR A 341 6.60 -2.38 13.25
C THR A 341 5.37 -3.21 13.60
N GLU A 342 4.76 -3.80 12.57
CA GLU A 342 3.61 -4.70 12.72
C GLU A 342 4.08 -6.05 13.28
N ILE A 343 3.50 -6.43 14.42
CA ILE A 343 3.79 -7.71 15.09
C ILE A 343 2.62 -8.68 14.99
N TYR A 344 1.45 -8.21 14.58
CA TYR A 344 0.26 -9.02 14.36
C TYR A 344 -0.59 -8.38 13.27
N ARG A 345 -1.19 -9.24 12.45
CA ARG A 345 -2.17 -8.85 11.43
C ARG A 345 -3.24 -9.92 11.34
N GLN A 346 -4.48 -9.48 11.24
CA GLN A 346 -5.62 -10.30 10.86
C GLN A 346 -6.51 -9.52 9.89
N THR A 347 -6.86 -10.13 8.77
CA THR A 347 -7.83 -9.55 7.83
C THR A 347 -9.23 -9.84 8.34
N ILE A 348 -10.03 -8.79 8.56
CA ILE A 348 -11.41 -8.89 9.04
C ILE A 348 -12.35 -9.09 7.85
N LEU A 349 -12.20 -8.26 6.82
CA LEU A 349 -12.98 -8.32 5.59
C LEU A 349 -12.04 -8.21 4.39
N ARG A 350 -12.33 -8.94 3.32
CA ARG A 350 -11.75 -8.67 2.00
C ARG A 350 -12.75 -7.85 1.23
N VAL A 351 -12.32 -6.68 0.78
CA VAL A 351 -13.10 -5.85 -0.13
C VAL A 351 -12.98 -6.53 -1.49
N SER A 352 -13.95 -7.38 -1.83
CA SER A 352 -14.15 -7.75 -3.22
C SER A 352 -14.71 -6.51 -3.93
N ASN A 353 -14.30 -6.25 -5.18
CA ASN A 353 -14.81 -5.11 -5.97
C ASN A 353 -16.33 -5.21 -6.29
N THR A 354 -17.06 -6.09 -5.60
CA THR A 354 -18.44 -6.49 -5.89
C THR A 354 -19.40 -6.36 -4.70
N GLU A 355 -18.94 -5.92 -3.53
CA GLU A 355 -19.76 -5.94 -2.30
C GLU A 355 -19.80 -4.56 -1.61
N SER A 356 -20.26 -3.52 -2.31
CA SER A 356 -20.63 -2.25 -1.66
C SER A 356 -21.97 -2.32 -0.91
N ASP A 357 -22.71 -3.43 -1.05
CA ASP A 357 -24.09 -3.58 -0.59
C ASP A 357 -24.27 -4.73 0.43
N ASP A 358 -23.20 -5.25 1.02
CA ASP A 358 -23.27 -6.37 1.97
C ASP A 358 -23.82 -5.89 3.32
N ALA A 359 -25.14 -5.80 3.47
CA ALA A 359 -25.85 -5.23 4.63
C ALA A 359 -25.48 -5.80 6.02
N ASP A 360 -24.62 -6.82 6.09
CA ASP A 360 -24.19 -7.53 7.29
C ASP A 360 -22.68 -7.35 7.62
N TRP A 361 -21.98 -6.46 6.89
CA TRP A 361 -20.54 -6.26 7.08
C TRP A 361 -20.21 -5.68 8.47
N GLU A 362 -21.09 -4.84 9.03
CA GLU A 362 -20.91 -4.25 10.37
C GLU A 362 -20.91 -5.34 11.46
N ASP A 363 -21.88 -6.26 11.45
CA ASP A 363 -22.00 -7.36 12.42
C ASP A 363 -20.79 -8.29 12.38
N ARG A 364 -20.25 -8.56 11.18
CA ARG A 364 -19.02 -9.34 11.00
C ARG A 364 -17.80 -8.66 11.61
N VAL A 365 -17.71 -7.33 11.51
CA VAL A 365 -16.63 -6.55 12.14
C VAL A 365 -16.79 -6.55 13.65
N GLU A 366 -18.01 -6.39 14.18
CA GLU A 366 -18.27 -6.46 15.62
C GLU A 366 -17.95 -7.85 16.21
N GLN A 367 -18.34 -8.92 15.52
CA GLN A 367 -18.05 -10.29 15.95
C GLN A 367 -16.54 -10.56 15.99
N HIS A 368 -15.80 -10.06 14.99
CA HIS A 368 -14.34 -10.13 14.97
C HIS A 368 -13.72 -9.34 16.12
N TRP A 369 -14.22 -8.13 16.39
CA TRP A 369 -13.75 -7.31 17.50
C TRP A 369 -13.92 -8.03 18.85
N ARG A 370 -15.09 -8.64 19.10
CA ARG A 370 -15.34 -9.45 20.29
C ARG A 370 -14.38 -10.64 20.42
N THR A 371 -14.16 -11.37 19.32
CA THR A 371 -13.23 -12.50 19.27
C THR A 371 -11.80 -12.05 19.58
N PHE A 372 -11.38 -10.90 19.03
CA PHE A 372 -10.08 -10.30 19.32
C PHE A 372 -9.92 -9.97 20.81
N LEU A 373 -10.92 -9.32 21.41
CA LEU A 373 -10.92 -8.97 22.83
C LEU A 373 -10.79 -10.22 23.72
N ASP A 374 -11.50 -11.29 23.40
CA ASP A 374 -11.47 -12.51 24.21
C ASP A 374 -10.21 -13.35 24.05
N GLN A 375 -9.55 -13.28 22.90
CA GLN A 375 -8.35 -14.08 22.63
C GLN A 375 -7.09 -13.23 22.71
N GLN A 376 -6.79 -12.49 21.63
CA GLN A 376 -5.49 -11.86 21.43
C GLN A 376 -5.25 -10.74 22.43
N TYR A 377 -6.26 -9.93 22.74
CA TYR A 377 -6.14 -8.84 23.71
C TYR A 377 -5.82 -9.37 25.12
N ARG A 378 -6.56 -10.37 25.61
CA ARG A 378 -6.29 -11.01 26.91
C ARG A 378 -4.92 -11.66 26.97
N THR A 379 -4.47 -12.30 25.89
CA THR A 379 -3.11 -12.86 25.82
C THR A 379 -2.06 -11.76 25.98
N VAL A 380 -2.15 -10.68 25.19
CA VAL A 380 -1.22 -9.54 25.28
C VAL A 380 -1.26 -8.91 26.67
N GLU A 381 -2.46 -8.70 27.22
CA GLU A 381 -2.64 -8.11 28.55
C GLU A 381 -1.99 -8.95 29.65
N THR A 382 -2.23 -10.27 29.65
CA THR A 382 -1.65 -11.20 30.63
C THR A 382 -0.12 -11.15 30.61
N LEU A 383 0.47 -11.06 29.43
CA LEU A 383 1.93 -11.03 29.25
C LEU A 383 2.55 -9.71 29.69
N LEU A 384 1.92 -8.60 29.33
CA LEU A 384 2.35 -7.28 29.78
C LEU A 384 2.31 -7.20 31.31
N ARG A 385 1.28 -7.76 31.95
CA ARG A 385 1.13 -7.83 33.41
C ARG A 385 2.12 -8.79 34.09
N ALA A 386 2.44 -9.91 33.44
CA ALA A 386 3.40 -10.88 33.96
C ALA A 386 4.87 -10.42 33.82
N GLU A 387 5.12 -9.28 33.15
CA GLU A 387 6.45 -8.74 32.84
C GLU A 387 7.40 -9.71 32.13
N THR A 388 6.88 -10.81 31.56
CA THR A 388 7.67 -11.85 30.87
C THR A 388 8.38 -11.33 29.62
N TRP A 389 7.91 -10.21 29.08
CA TRP A 389 8.53 -9.47 27.98
C TRP A 389 9.84 -8.78 28.39
N LYS A 390 10.08 -8.54 29.69
CA LYS A 390 11.34 -8.00 30.23
C LYS A 390 12.44 -9.06 30.41
N ALA A 391 12.26 -10.26 29.84
CA ALA A 391 13.29 -11.29 29.89
C ALA A 391 14.63 -10.75 29.33
N PRO A 392 15.78 -11.22 29.83
CA PRO A 392 17.09 -10.80 29.34
C PRO A 392 17.17 -10.90 27.82
N LEU A 393 17.55 -9.80 27.17
CA LEU A 393 17.66 -9.74 25.72
C LEU A 393 18.85 -10.59 25.26
N PRO A 394 18.76 -11.28 24.10
CA PRO A 394 19.95 -11.79 23.43
C PRO A 394 20.86 -10.63 23.03
N VAL A 395 22.17 -10.88 22.94
CA VAL A 395 23.12 -9.88 22.43
C VAL A 395 22.73 -9.46 21.01
N THR A 396 22.66 -8.17 20.76
CA THR A 396 22.42 -7.63 19.42
C THR A 396 23.51 -6.66 19.00
N GLN A 397 23.83 -6.66 17.70
CA GLN A 397 24.79 -5.72 17.11
C GLN A 397 24.45 -4.26 17.44
N ILE A 398 23.16 -3.88 17.35
CA ILE A 398 22.73 -2.51 17.66
C ILE A 398 22.85 -2.20 19.16
N GLY A 399 22.45 -3.13 20.04
CA GLY A 399 22.58 -2.95 21.48
C GLY A 399 24.05 -2.76 21.90
N VAL A 400 24.92 -3.65 21.42
CA VAL A 400 26.38 -3.54 21.59
C VAL A 400 26.91 -2.20 21.07
N GLY A 401 26.49 -1.80 19.87
CA GLY A 401 26.93 -0.54 19.26
C GLY A 401 26.52 0.71 20.03
N LYS A 402 25.30 0.75 20.56
CA LYS A 402 24.81 1.84 21.43
C LYS A 402 25.57 1.90 22.75
N PHE A 403 25.84 0.75 23.34
CA PHE A 403 26.61 0.68 24.59
C PHE A 403 28.03 1.24 24.40
N VAL A 404 28.69 0.83 23.33
CA VAL A 404 30.03 1.32 22.94
C VAL A 404 30.01 2.83 22.66
N GLU A 405 29.03 3.33 21.91
CA GLU A 405 28.85 4.77 21.69
C GLU A 405 28.77 5.51 23.03
N GLY A 406 27.96 5.03 23.98
CA GLY A 406 27.81 5.65 25.29
C GLY A 406 29.10 5.68 26.11
N ILE A 407 29.86 4.59 26.13
CA ILE A 407 31.17 4.54 26.82
C ILE A 407 32.15 5.54 26.20
N ILE A 408 32.21 5.63 24.87
CA ILE A 408 33.12 6.56 24.18
C ILE A 408 32.68 8.01 24.42
N ALA A 409 31.38 8.28 24.32
CA ALA A 409 30.83 9.64 24.46
C ALA A 409 31.00 10.21 25.88
N THR A 410 31.16 9.36 26.90
CA THR A 410 31.31 9.78 28.30
C THR A 410 32.76 9.97 28.74
N ASP A 411 33.74 9.53 27.94
CA ASP A 411 35.17 9.69 28.25
C ASP A 411 35.72 11.02 27.69
N ALA A 412 36.08 11.93 28.60
CA ALA A 412 36.58 13.26 28.27
C ALA A 412 37.95 13.27 27.56
N SER A 413 38.61 12.11 27.46
CA SER A 413 39.86 11.92 26.71
C SER A 413 39.65 11.88 25.20
N PHE A 414 38.40 11.76 24.74
CA PHE A 414 38.04 11.72 23.32
C PHE A 414 37.36 13.03 22.87
N ILE A 415 37.57 13.42 21.61
CA ILE A 415 37.23 14.77 21.07
C ILE A 415 36.20 14.77 19.94
N SER A 416 36.21 13.74 19.11
CA SER A 416 35.24 13.56 18.03
C SER A 416 34.93 12.09 17.91
N TYR A 417 33.67 11.76 17.73
CA TYR A 417 33.25 10.43 17.35
C TYR A 417 32.17 10.48 16.28
N ALA A 418 32.23 9.55 15.34
CA ALA A 418 31.20 9.37 14.31
C ALA A 418 30.66 7.95 14.40
N VAL A 419 29.34 7.83 14.35
CA VAL A 419 28.66 6.55 14.37
C VAL A 419 28.24 6.19 12.96
N GLY A 420 28.72 5.03 12.48
CA GLY A 420 28.33 4.50 11.19
C GLY A 420 26.85 4.10 11.15
N LYS A 421 26.26 4.05 9.96
CA LYS A 421 24.86 3.60 9.78
C LYS A 421 24.63 2.25 10.47
N ARG A 422 23.58 2.17 11.28
CA ARG A 422 23.20 0.99 12.09
C ARG A 422 24.29 0.53 13.06
N TYR A 423 25.08 1.47 13.60
CA TYR A 423 26.11 1.18 14.59
C TYR A 423 27.20 0.20 14.13
N ARG A 424 27.41 0.02 12.82
CA ARG A 424 28.45 -0.90 12.31
C ARG A 424 29.86 -0.50 12.70
N TYR A 425 30.06 0.77 13.04
CA TYR A 425 31.29 1.24 13.63
C TYR A 425 31.05 2.49 14.47
N VAL A 426 31.93 2.71 15.44
CA VAL A 426 32.06 3.97 16.18
C VAL A 426 33.51 4.42 16.05
N THR A 427 33.75 5.52 15.35
CA THR A 427 35.10 6.11 15.25
C THR A 427 35.33 7.08 16.38
N PHE A 428 36.55 7.20 16.91
CA PHE A 428 36.89 8.21 17.90
C PHE A 428 38.36 8.62 17.83
N ASP A 429 38.64 9.86 18.24
CA ASP A 429 39.98 10.44 18.28
C ASP A 429 40.39 10.85 19.69
N LEU A 430 41.71 10.85 19.95
CA LEU A 430 42.28 11.29 21.22
C LEU A 430 42.39 12.81 21.28
N LYS A 431 41.97 13.41 22.41
CA LYS A 431 42.02 14.85 22.66
C LYS A 431 43.40 15.46 22.48
N GLU A 432 44.45 14.70 22.79
CA GLU A 432 45.83 15.11 22.60
C GLU A 432 46.25 15.26 21.13
N TRP A 433 45.52 14.65 20.19
CA TRP A 433 45.82 14.71 18.75
C TRP A 433 45.23 15.97 18.07
N GLU A 434 44.26 16.63 18.70
CA GLU A 434 43.54 17.83 18.20
C GLU A 434 44.44 19.01 17.83
N LYS A 435 45.54 19.18 18.58
CA LYS A 435 46.41 20.37 18.48
C LYS A 435 47.35 20.34 17.26
N SER A 436 47.38 19.25 16.50
CA SER A 436 48.19 19.17 15.29
C SER A 436 47.40 19.66 14.08
N SER A 437 47.96 20.58 13.29
CA SER A 437 47.30 21.14 12.09
C SER A 437 46.96 20.08 11.03
N ARG A 438 47.62 18.93 11.09
CA ARG A 438 47.39 17.76 10.22
C ARG A 438 46.19 16.90 10.64
N TYR A 439 45.61 17.14 11.82
CA TYR A 439 44.42 16.43 12.35
C TYR A 439 43.10 17.21 12.19
N ARG A 440 43.11 18.37 11.53
CA ARG A 440 41.88 19.15 11.36
C ARG A 440 40.83 18.33 10.59
N HIS A 441 39.78 18.00 11.34
CA HIS A 441 38.55 17.35 10.92
C HIS A 441 38.01 17.98 9.62
N ASN A 442 38.22 17.33 8.48
CA ASN A 442 37.63 17.76 7.21
C ASN A 442 36.19 17.27 7.16
N GLN A 443 35.23 18.18 7.36
CA GLN A 443 33.82 17.91 7.04
C GLN A 443 33.56 17.86 5.52
N GLU A 444 34.51 18.22 4.64
CA GLU A 444 34.21 18.39 3.20
C GLU A 444 35.28 17.94 2.18
N HIS A 445 36.34 17.20 2.54
CA HIS A 445 37.35 16.79 1.54
C HIS A 445 37.27 15.30 1.17
N GLU A 446 36.93 15.02 -0.09
CA GLU A 446 36.99 13.70 -0.74
C GLU A 446 38.43 13.16 -0.94
N ASP A 447 39.46 14.00 -0.77
CA ASP A 447 40.85 13.69 -1.16
C ASP A 447 41.77 13.27 0.00
N GLY A 448 41.19 12.63 1.02
CA GLY A 448 41.85 11.77 2.01
C GLY A 448 43.38 11.83 2.05
N SER A 449 43.88 12.77 2.83
CA SER A 449 45.29 12.92 3.15
C SER A 449 45.41 12.98 4.67
N TRP A 450 45.20 11.80 5.28
CA TRP A 450 45.56 11.36 6.64
C TRP A 450 44.73 11.79 7.88
N PRO A 451 43.60 11.13 8.19
CA PRO A 451 43.16 10.95 9.57
C PRO A 451 43.64 9.58 10.10
N LEU A 452 44.40 9.61 11.19
CA LEU A 452 44.64 8.44 12.04
C LEU A 452 43.58 8.50 13.15
N TYR A 453 42.87 7.40 13.37
CA TYR A 453 41.74 7.40 14.30
C TYR A 453 41.47 5.99 14.81
N PHE A 454 40.81 5.89 15.95
CA PHE A 454 40.31 4.60 16.43
C PHE A 454 38.91 4.34 15.89
N CYS A 455 38.61 3.08 15.64
CA CYS A 455 37.32 2.63 15.16
C CYS A 455 36.96 1.35 15.88
N VAL A 456 35.88 1.36 16.65
CA VAL A 456 35.26 0.12 17.09
C VAL A 456 34.45 -0.43 15.94
N LYS A 457 34.93 -1.51 15.32
CA LYS A 457 34.20 -2.27 14.33
C LYS A 457 33.23 -3.21 15.02
N ASN A 458 31.98 -3.12 14.62
CA ASN A 458 30.87 -3.88 15.19
C ASN A 458 30.25 -4.72 14.07
N GLU A 459 30.75 -5.93 13.89
CA GLU A 459 30.28 -6.90 12.91
C GLU A 459 29.25 -7.84 13.57
N GLU A 460 28.54 -8.66 12.80
CA GLU A 460 27.43 -9.48 13.31
C GLU A 460 27.82 -10.44 14.45
N GLN A 461 29.09 -10.83 14.52
CA GLN A 461 29.62 -11.78 15.52
C GLN A 461 31.01 -11.38 16.05
N SER A 462 31.44 -10.14 15.86
CA SER A 462 32.68 -9.63 16.46
C SER A 462 32.56 -8.16 16.81
N LEU A 463 33.28 -7.77 17.87
CA LEU A 463 33.44 -6.38 18.24
C LEU A 463 34.93 -6.14 18.45
N ASP A 464 35.52 -5.23 17.67
CA ASP A 464 36.97 -5.06 17.61
C ASP A 464 37.34 -3.58 17.66
N VAL A 465 38.26 -3.17 18.54
CA VAL A 465 38.87 -1.84 18.48
C VAL A 465 40.03 -1.86 17.50
N CYS A 466 39.94 -1.05 16.47
CA CYS A 466 40.96 -0.95 15.44
C CYS A 466 41.57 0.45 15.42
N LEU A 467 42.89 0.53 15.28
CA LEU A 467 43.57 1.76 14.89
C LEU A 467 43.64 1.81 13.36
N PHE A 468 43.02 2.81 12.73
CA PHE A 468 43.00 2.98 11.27
C PHE A 468 43.79 4.17 10.80
N ILE A 469 44.28 4.00 9.58
CA ILE A 469 44.76 5.06 8.71
C ILE A 469 43.75 5.26 7.57
N GLY A 470 43.39 6.52 7.28
CA GLY A 470 42.66 6.93 6.09
C GLY A 470 43.40 6.86 4.75
N LEU A 471 42.77 7.37 3.69
CA LEU A 471 43.49 7.58 2.43
C LEU A 471 44.61 8.60 2.70
N GLY A 472 45.75 8.42 2.03
CA GLY A 472 46.88 9.33 2.13
C GLY A 472 48.07 8.85 1.30
N ASP A 473 49.18 9.60 1.33
CA ASP A 473 50.38 9.32 0.53
C ASP A 473 51.03 7.94 0.82
N PRO A 474 51.34 7.12 -0.19
CA PRO A 474 51.87 5.76 0.03
C PRO A 474 53.15 5.67 0.89
N ALA A 475 53.94 6.75 0.99
CA ALA A 475 55.17 6.76 1.77
C ALA A 475 54.89 6.85 3.28
N SER A 476 53.94 7.69 3.71
CA SER A 476 53.47 7.76 5.10
C SER A 476 52.78 6.46 5.53
N LEU A 477 52.04 5.81 4.62
CA LEU A 477 51.43 4.50 4.88
C LEU A 477 52.49 3.44 5.21
N ALA A 478 53.54 3.38 4.38
CA ALA A 478 54.62 2.42 4.56
C ALA A 478 55.34 2.62 5.91
N LYS A 479 55.58 3.88 6.30
CA LYS A 479 56.21 4.22 7.59
C LYS A 479 55.37 3.80 8.79
N LEU A 480 54.06 4.02 8.76
CA LEU A 480 53.16 3.62 9.84
C LEU A 480 52.95 2.11 9.92
N LEU A 481 52.90 1.41 8.79
CA LEU A 481 52.86 -0.05 8.78
C LEU A 481 54.15 -0.65 9.36
N GLU A 482 55.30 -0.04 9.08
CA GLU A 482 56.58 -0.46 9.65
C GLU A 482 56.67 -0.17 11.15
N LEU A 483 56.18 1.00 11.59
CA LEU A 483 56.01 1.31 13.01
C LEU A 483 55.17 0.24 13.72
N ALA A 484 54.02 -0.13 13.15
CA ALA A 484 53.14 -1.14 13.73
C ALA A 484 53.83 -2.50 13.88
N ARG A 485 54.64 -2.91 12.89
CA ARG A 485 55.47 -4.13 12.99
C ARG A 485 56.51 -4.02 14.09
N ARG A 486 57.27 -2.91 14.11
CA ARG A 486 58.33 -2.68 15.10
C ARG A 486 57.79 -2.66 16.53
N GLN A 487 56.58 -2.14 16.72
CA GLN A 487 55.92 -2.02 18.02
C GLN A 487 55.07 -3.25 18.38
N ASN A 488 55.09 -4.32 17.58
CA ASN A 488 54.27 -5.52 17.76
C ASN A 488 52.78 -5.18 17.98
N PHE A 489 52.22 -4.37 17.10
CA PHE A 489 50.77 -4.17 17.06
C PHE A 489 50.10 -5.47 16.59
N THR A 490 48.96 -5.79 17.19
CA THR A 490 48.22 -7.02 16.87
C THR A 490 47.83 -7.05 15.38
N SER A 491 48.16 -8.17 14.72
CA SER A 491 47.99 -8.37 13.28
C SER A 491 46.55 -8.17 12.82
N CYS A 492 46.37 -7.46 11.71
CA CYS A 492 45.05 -7.20 11.15
C CYS A 492 44.79 -8.04 9.88
N PRO A 493 43.72 -8.85 9.84
CA PRO A 493 43.56 -9.86 8.79
C PRO A 493 43.03 -9.35 7.43
N LYS A 494 42.44 -8.14 7.32
CA LYS A 494 41.83 -7.67 6.05
C LYS A 494 41.93 -6.15 5.81
N LYS A 495 42.37 -5.77 4.60
CA LYS A 495 42.29 -4.40 4.04
C LYS A 495 40.82 -4.02 3.80
N ALA A 496 40.42 -2.81 4.18
CA ALA A 496 39.18 -2.20 3.69
C ALA A 496 39.50 -1.28 2.50
N LYS A 497 38.54 -1.04 1.60
CA LYS A 497 38.76 -0.38 0.28
C LYS A 497 39.58 0.91 0.36
N ASN A 498 39.38 1.72 1.41
CA ASN A 498 40.01 3.03 1.60
C ASN A 498 40.70 3.19 2.97
N TRP A 499 40.85 2.12 3.76
CA TRP A 499 41.31 2.22 5.15
C TRP A 499 42.29 1.09 5.52
N HIS A 500 43.39 1.45 6.15
CA HIS A 500 44.46 0.52 6.52
C HIS A 500 44.52 0.34 8.03
N PRO A 501 44.14 -0.83 8.56
CA PRO A 501 44.24 -1.11 9.99
C PRO A 501 45.70 -1.33 10.40
N LEU A 502 46.15 -0.61 11.42
CA LEU A 502 47.46 -0.76 12.05
C LEU A 502 47.44 -1.75 13.22
N SER A 503 46.33 -1.83 13.94
CA SER A 503 46.14 -2.79 15.03
C SER A 503 44.68 -3.16 15.19
N THR A 504 44.41 -4.31 15.79
CA THR A 504 43.06 -4.79 16.12
C THR A 504 43.07 -5.46 17.49
N VAL A 505 42.21 -5.00 18.39
CA VAL A 505 42.04 -5.52 19.75
C VAL A 505 40.61 -6.03 19.90
N PRO A 506 40.39 -7.36 20.03
CA PRO A 506 39.04 -7.91 20.13
C PRO A 506 38.41 -7.60 21.48
N LEU A 507 37.20 -7.04 21.45
CA LEU A 507 36.34 -6.84 22.61
C LEU A 507 35.28 -7.93 22.74
N LEU A 508 34.71 -8.44 21.65
CA LEU A 508 33.80 -9.60 21.67
C LEU A 508 34.10 -10.56 20.52
N SER A 509 33.98 -11.84 20.81
CA SER A 509 34.16 -12.95 19.86
C SER A 509 32.82 -13.66 19.58
N ALA A 510 32.77 -14.51 18.55
CA ALA A 510 31.54 -15.22 18.17
C ALA A 510 30.90 -16.02 19.33
N SER A 511 31.70 -16.59 20.24
CA SER A 511 31.18 -17.29 21.43
C SER A 511 30.52 -16.36 22.44
N ASP A 512 30.85 -15.07 22.45
CA ASP A 512 30.25 -14.11 23.38
C ASP A 512 28.84 -13.69 22.94
N TYR A 513 28.50 -13.82 21.65
CA TYR A 513 27.17 -13.49 21.11
C TYR A 513 26.06 -14.51 21.47
N GLY A 514 26.43 -15.63 22.11
CA GLY A 514 25.46 -16.57 22.70
C GLY A 514 24.98 -16.19 24.10
N LYS A 515 25.52 -15.10 24.68
CA LYS A 515 25.17 -14.59 26.02
C LYS A 515 23.96 -13.65 25.97
N THR A 516 23.57 -13.13 27.13
CA THR A 516 22.61 -12.02 27.23
C THR A 516 23.28 -10.67 26.96
N GLN A 517 22.48 -9.66 26.59
CA GLN A 517 22.95 -8.30 26.35
C GLN A 517 23.71 -7.72 27.56
N GLU A 518 23.20 -7.93 28.78
CA GLU A 518 23.82 -7.45 30.03
C GLU A 518 25.19 -8.11 30.30
N GLU A 519 25.30 -9.42 30.06
CA GLU A 519 26.57 -10.14 30.17
C GLU A 519 27.59 -9.64 29.14
N ALA A 520 27.16 -9.34 27.90
CA ALA A 520 28.04 -8.77 26.89
C ALA A 520 28.49 -7.35 27.23
N GLU A 521 27.60 -6.51 27.76
CA GLU A 521 27.93 -5.14 28.20
C GLU A 521 28.95 -5.14 29.35
N THR A 522 28.81 -6.10 30.27
CA THR A 522 29.80 -6.34 31.34
C THR A 522 31.17 -6.71 30.76
N LEU A 523 31.20 -7.67 29.83
CA LEU A 523 32.44 -8.08 29.16
C LEU A 523 33.08 -6.95 28.34
N ILE A 524 32.27 -6.15 27.64
CA ILE A 524 32.74 -4.98 26.90
C ILE A 524 33.39 -4.00 27.88
N SER A 525 32.76 -3.71 29.01
CA SER A 525 33.30 -2.79 30.01
C SER A 525 34.66 -3.22 30.56
N GLU A 526 34.78 -4.51 30.92
CA GLU A 526 36.04 -5.09 31.44
C GLU A 526 37.17 -5.05 30.40
N ARG A 527 36.86 -5.45 29.16
CA ARG A 527 37.84 -5.51 28.07
C ARG A 527 38.19 -4.10 27.55
N TRP A 528 37.23 -3.18 27.56
CA TRP A 528 37.45 -1.77 27.25
C TRP A 528 38.35 -1.09 28.29
N ALA A 529 38.11 -1.31 29.58
CA ALA A 529 38.98 -0.81 30.65
C ALA A 529 40.42 -1.35 30.51
N THR A 530 40.56 -2.61 30.09
CA THR A 530 41.87 -3.22 29.78
C THR A 530 42.52 -2.54 28.56
N PHE A 531 41.78 -2.30 27.49
CA PHE A 531 42.26 -1.55 26.34
C PHE A 531 42.76 -0.14 26.72
N LEU A 532 41.98 0.62 27.50
CA LEU A 532 42.35 1.98 27.93
C LEU A 532 43.59 2.01 28.82
N ARG A 533 43.78 0.98 29.66
CA ARG A 533 44.90 0.90 30.60
C ARG A 533 46.20 0.47 29.91
N ASP A 534 46.13 -0.54 29.03
CA ASP A 534 47.31 -1.25 28.56
C ASP A 534 47.63 -0.94 27.08
N GLU A 535 46.64 -1.03 26.19
CA GLU A 535 46.85 -0.95 24.74
C GLU A 535 46.83 0.48 24.21
N LEU A 536 45.85 1.29 24.63
CA LEU A 536 45.69 2.65 24.13
C LEU A 536 46.93 3.53 24.43
N PRO A 537 47.49 3.56 25.67
CA PRO A 537 48.66 4.38 25.96
C PRO A 537 49.91 3.89 25.22
N ARG A 538 50.02 2.58 25.00
CA ARG A 538 51.10 1.96 24.22
C ARG A 538 51.06 2.43 22.77
N MET A 539 49.89 2.34 22.14
CA MET A 539 49.69 2.79 20.76
C MET A 539 49.88 4.31 20.63
N ALA A 540 49.25 5.10 21.50
CA ALA A 540 49.34 6.55 21.49
C ALA A 540 50.79 7.06 21.65
N ARG A 541 51.57 6.45 22.54
CA ARG A 541 53.00 6.77 22.70
C ARG A 541 53.80 6.44 21.45
N ALA A 542 53.63 5.24 20.89
CA ALA A 542 54.32 4.83 19.67
C ALA A 542 54.08 5.78 18.49
N ILE A 543 52.87 6.33 18.36
CA ILE A 543 52.53 7.31 17.32
C ILE A 543 53.12 8.68 17.67
N ARG A 544 53.06 9.10 18.94
CA ARG A 544 53.60 10.37 19.43
C ARG A 544 55.11 10.50 19.20
N ASP A 545 55.84 9.40 19.38
CA ASP A 545 57.29 9.35 19.26
C ASP A 545 57.80 9.44 17.82
N GLU A 546 56.90 9.51 16.82
CA GLU A 546 57.22 9.69 15.40
C GLU A 546 57.13 11.18 14.99
N PRO A 547 58.23 11.96 14.99
CA PRO A 547 58.17 13.41 14.88
C PRO A 547 57.62 13.91 13.53
N TRP A 548 57.80 13.10 12.48
CA TRP A 548 57.33 13.40 11.12
C TRP A 548 55.80 13.45 10.99
N LEU A 549 55.06 12.87 11.94
CA LEU A 549 53.60 12.98 12.01
C LEU A 549 53.14 14.34 12.55
N TRP A 550 53.94 14.94 13.44
CA TRP A 550 53.55 16.11 14.25
C TRP A 550 54.16 17.43 13.78
N GLN A 551 55.19 17.38 12.92
CA GLN A 551 55.78 18.56 12.30
C GLN A 551 54.86 19.07 11.18
N MET A 552 54.60 20.38 11.11
CA MET A 552 53.91 20.97 9.95
C MET A 552 54.79 20.82 8.70
N PRO A 553 54.22 20.65 7.49
CA PRO A 553 55.00 20.77 6.25
C PRO A 553 55.73 22.12 6.17
#